data_AF-A0A453JWR1-F1
#
_entry.id   AF-A0A453JWR1-F1
#
_cell.length_a   1.000
_cell.length_b   1.000
_cell.length_c   1.000
_cell.angle_alpha   90.00
_cell.angle_beta   90.00
_cell.angle_gamma   90.00
#
_symmetry.space_group_name_H-M   'P 1'
#
loop_
_entity.id
_entity.type
_entity.pdbx_description
1 polymer ?
#
loop_
_entity_poly.entity_id
_entity_poly.type
_entity_poly.pdbx_seq_one_letter_code
_entity_poly.pdbx_strand_id
1 'polypeptide(L)'
;PVTIFHWLQSQCVVDASDHYSGPFKATTHVVVGGAGASIADSAFTTSNIQWSHFRDFDFGFVKLTAFNQSSLLFEYKKSHDGNVYDHFTISRDYRDVLACSIDNCPRTTLAS
;
A
#
# COMPACT_ATOMS: atom_id res chain seq x y z
N PRO A 1 13.85 6.89 -3.50
CA PRO A 1 12.48 7.44 -3.67
C PRO A 1 11.40 6.43 -3.28
N VAL A 2 10.36 6.91 -2.56
CA VAL A 2 9.19 6.11 -2.19
C VAL A 2 7.96 6.57 -2.95
N THR A 3 7.15 5.62 -3.41
CA THR A 3 5.83 5.93 -4.00
C THR A 3 4.83 4.85 -3.63
N ILE A 4 3.73 5.26 -3.01
CA ILE A 4 2.59 4.39 -2.68
C ILE A 4 1.47 4.64 -3.68
N PHE A 5 0.97 3.56 -4.28
CA PHE A 5 -0.10 3.62 -5.25
C PHE A 5 -1.06 2.44 -5.13
N HIS A 6 -2.35 2.75 -5.28
CA HIS A 6 -3.43 1.77 -5.25
C HIS A 6 -3.87 1.50 -6.68
N TRP A 7 -3.44 0.37 -7.24
CA TRP A 7 -3.65 0.07 -8.64
C TRP A 7 -4.37 -1.27 -8.78
N LEU A 8 -5.55 -1.25 -9.42
CA LEU A 8 -6.22 -2.43 -9.94
C LEU A 8 -6.69 -2.09 -11.36
N GLN A 9 -6.22 -2.82 -12.37
CA GLN A 9 -6.67 -2.72 -13.76
C GLN A 9 -6.85 -1.27 -14.26
N SER A 10 -5.80 -0.45 -14.19
CA SER A 10 -5.75 0.92 -14.73
C SER A 10 -6.64 1.99 -14.07
N GLN A 11 -7.27 1.71 -12.92
CA GLN A 11 -8.07 2.69 -12.18
C GLN A 11 -7.78 2.67 -10.67
N CYS A 12 -7.93 3.83 -10.02
CA CYS A 12 -7.90 3.93 -8.56
C CYS A 12 -9.22 3.40 -8.01
N VAL A 13 -9.18 2.27 -7.31
CA VAL A 13 -10.39 1.61 -6.78
C VAL A 13 -10.73 2.08 -5.37
N VAL A 14 -9.75 2.61 -4.63
CA VAL A 14 -9.92 3.14 -3.28
C VAL A 14 -9.06 4.39 -3.13
N ASP A 15 -9.68 5.47 -2.66
CA ASP A 15 -8.96 6.67 -2.24
C ASP A 15 -7.94 6.30 -1.15
N ALA A 16 -6.77 6.90 -1.23
CA ALA A 16 -5.72 6.62 -0.26
C ALA A 16 -6.15 7.11 1.14
N SER A 17 -5.92 6.25 2.14
CA SER A 17 -6.33 6.42 3.53
C SER A 17 -5.25 5.85 4.45
N ASP A 18 -5.11 6.43 5.64
CA ASP A 18 -4.18 5.89 6.64
C ASP A 18 -4.78 4.66 7.37
N HIS A 19 -6.06 4.39 7.15
CA HIS A 19 -6.77 3.27 7.75
C HIS A 19 -7.60 2.51 6.70
N TYR A 20 -7.21 1.27 6.44
CA TYR A 20 -7.91 0.34 5.56
C TYR A 20 -8.59 -0.75 6.38
N SER A 21 -9.90 -0.90 6.21
CA SER A 21 -10.69 -1.91 6.90
C SER A 21 -11.66 -2.66 5.96
N GLY A 22 -12.19 -3.79 6.43
CA GLY A 22 -13.17 -4.59 5.71
C GLY A 22 -12.59 -5.35 4.51
N PRO A 23 -13.42 -5.77 3.53
CA PRO A 23 -12.99 -6.62 2.43
C PRO A 23 -11.83 -6.06 1.60
N PHE A 24 -11.02 -6.95 1.04
CA PHE A 24 -9.92 -6.58 0.14
C PHE A 24 -10.47 -5.96 -1.15
N LYS A 25 -10.34 -4.65 -1.33
CA LYS A 25 -10.81 -3.95 -2.55
C LYS A 25 -9.77 -3.88 -3.67
N ALA A 26 -8.51 -3.62 -3.33
CA ALA A 26 -7.41 -3.49 -4.29
C ALA A 26 -6.05 -3.68 -3.62
N THR A 27 -5.03 -3.96 -4.43
CA THR A 27 -3.64 -4.11 -3.99
C THR A 27 -2.97 -2.75 -3.81
N THR A 28 -2.34 -2.55 -2.66
CA THR A 28 -1.43 -1.43 -2.40
C THR A 28 -0.04 -1.79 -2.90
N HIS A 29 0.46 -1.01 -3.85
CA HIS A 29 1.82 -1.13 -4.36
C HIS A 29 2.69 -0.04 -3.72
N VAL A 30 3.85 -0.45 -3.20
CA VAL A 30 4.80 0.46 -2.56
C VAL A 30 6.15 0.26 -3.22
N VAL A 31 6.71 1.34 -3.77
CA VAL A 31 8.08 1.38 -4.26
C VAL A 31 8.94 1.94 -3.13
N VAL A 32 9.98 1.20 -2.71
CA VAL A 32 10.92 1.62 -1.65
C VAL A 32 12.35 1.40 -2.11
N GLY A 33 12.74 2.10 -3.18
CA GLY A 33 14.06 1.94 -3.80
C GLY A 33 15.18 2.79 -3.19
N GLY A 34 14.89 3.54 -2.11
CA GLY A 34 15.79 4.54 -1.52
C GLY A 34 16.73 4.01 -0.44
N ALA A 35 17.30 2.81 -0.57
CA ALA A 35 18.07 2.20 0.52
C ALA A 35 19.54 2.67 0.63
N GLY A 36 20.08 3.41 -0.35
CA GLY A 36 21.47 3.93 -0.27
C GLY A 36 22.19 4.17 -1.60
N ALA A 37 21.61 3.80 -2.74
CA ALA A 37 22.17 4.12 -4.06
C ALA A 37 21.86 5.56 -4.48
N SER A 38 22.73 6.18 -5.28
CA SER A 38 22.58 7.56 -5.78
C SER A 38 21.16 7.79 -6.26
N ILE A 39 20.47 8.76 -5.66
CA ILE A 39 19.10 9.08 -6.04
C ILE A 39 19.19 9.85 -7.36
N ALA A 40 18.77 9.24 -8.46
CA ALA A 40 18.68 9.94 -9.72
C ALA A 40 17.50 10.93 -9.64
N ASP A 41 17.80 12.23 -9.58
CA ASP A 41 16.82 13.34 -9.60
C ASP A 41 15.92 13.35 -10.86
N SER A 42 16.14 12.46 -11.82
CA SER A 42 15.66 12.58 -13.20
C SER A 42 14.47 11.70 -13.59
N ALA A 43 13.81 10.98 -12.67
CA ALA A 43 12.86 9.92 -13.08
C ALA A 43 11.43 9.98 -12.53
N PHE A 44 11.02 11.03 -11.81
CA PHE A 44 9.59 11.24 -11.59
C PHE A 44 9.06 12.21 -12.63
N THR A 45 8.22 11.70 -13.52
CA THR A 45 7.43 12.56 -14.40
C THR A 45 6.68 13.57 -13.53
N THR A 46 6.86 14.85 -13.85
CA THR A 46 6.28 16.03 -13.19
C THR A 46 4.75 16.05 -13.20
N SER A 47 4.12 15.10 -13.87
CA SER A 47 2.70 14.82 -13.79
C SER A 47 2.33 14.28 -12.41
N ASN A 48 1.53 15.06 -11.69
CA ASN A 48 0.85 14.66 -10.46
C ASN A 48 -0.19 13.60 -10.82
N ILE A 49 0.23 12.33 -10.81
CA ILE A 49 -0.60 11.21 -11.26
C ILE A 49 -1.60 10.90 -10.15
N GLN A 50 -2.89 10.88 -10.45
CA GLN A 50 -4.00 10.80 -9.48
C GLN A 50 -3.88 9.63 -8.48
N TRP A 51 -3.13 8.58 -8.83
CA TRP A 51 -2.95 7.38 -8.01
C TRP A 51 -1.72 7.40 -7.08
N SER A 52 -0.89 8.44 -7.14
CA SER A 52 0.34 8.55 -6.35
C SER A 52 0.06 9.30 -5.06
N HIS A 53 -0.07 8.59 -3.93
CA HIS A 53 -0.47 9.19 -2.66
C HIS A 53 0.67 9.93 -1.94
N PHE A 54 1.82 9.26 -1.80
CA PHE A 54 2.97 9.80 -1.10
C PHE A 54 4.21 9.67 -1.99
N ARG A 55 5.02 10.72 -2.06
CA ARG A 55 6.30 10.76 -2.77
C ARG A 55 7.35 11.39 -1.89
N ASP A 56 8.44 10.67 -1.69
CA ASP A 56 9.58 11.20 -0.94
C ASP A 56 10.89 10.89 -1.64
N PHE A 57 11.77 11.89 -1.66
CA PHE A 57 13.05 11.88 -2.35
C PHE A 57 14.21 11.75 -1.37
N ASP A 58 14.01 10.87 -0.40
CA ASP A 58 14.98 10.62 0.66
C ASP A 58 15.35 9.14 0.77
N PHE A 59 16.47 8.91 1.43
CA PHE A 59 16.85 7.58 1.83
C PHE A 59 15.94 7.12 2.96
N GLY A 60 15.38 5.92 2.84
CA GLY A 60 14.46 5.39 3.82
C GLY A 60 14.18 3.92 3.61
N PHE A 61 13.50 3.35 4.59
CA PHE A 61 13.09 1.96 4.62
C PHE A 61 11.67 1.83 5.13
N VAL A 62 11.03 0.70 4.80
CA VAL A 62 9.69 0.38 5.29
C VAL A 62 9.80 -0.67 6.38
N LYS A 63 8.95 -0.52 7.38
CA LYS A 63 8.76 -1.47 8.47
C LYS A 63 7.31 -1.93 8.47
N LEU A 64 7.13 -3.24 8.36
CA LEU A 64 5.84 -3.90 8.47
C LEU A 64 5.72 -4.55 9.85
N THR A 65 4.69 -4.19 10.60
CA THR A 65 4.42 -4.73 11.93
C THR A 65 3.06 -5.42 11.93
N ALA A 66 3.04 -6.75 11.97
CA ALA A 66 1.81 -7.51 12.19
C ALA A 66 1.55 -7.62 13.70
N PHE A 67 0.56 -6.88 14.20
CA PHE A 67 0.22 -6.90 15.63
C PHE A 67 -0.57 -8.16 16.00
N ASN A 68 -1.44 -8.60 15.10
CA ASN A 68 -2.26 -9.79 15.26
C ASN A 68 -2.69 -10.30 13.87
N GLN A 69 -3.49 -11.37 13.82
CA GLN A 69 -3.98 -11.96 12.57
C GLN A 69 -4.92 -11.04 11.76
N SER A 70 -5.47 -10.01 12.40
CA SER A 70 -6.41 -9.06 11.81
C SER A 70 -5.83 -7.66 11.63
N SER A 71 -4.62 -7.36 12.14
CA SER A 71 -4.07 -6.00 12.18
C SER A 71 -2.61 -5.97 11.74
N LEU A 72 -2.36 -5.20 10.69
CA LEU A 72 -1.03 -4.93 10.15
C LEU A 72 -0.81 -3.41 10.08
N LEU A 73 0.36 -2.97 10.52
CA LEU A 73 0.81 -1.59 10.41
C LEU A 73 1.97 -1.51 9.44
N PHE A 74 1.88 -0.58 8.51
CA PHE A 74 2.95 -0.18 7.63
C PHE A 74 3.50 1.17 8.12
N GLU A 75 4.82 1.27 8.24
CA GLU A 75 5.52 2.51 8.58
C GLU A 75 6.65 2.74 7.56
N TYR A 76 6.65 3.90 6.90
CA TYR A 76 7.80 4.40 6.15
C TYR A 76 8.64 5.31 7.03
N LYS A 77 9.94 5.02 7.08
CA LYS A 77 10.90 5.72 7.93
C LYS A 77 12.06 6.24 7.11
N LYS A 78 12.48 7.47 7.37
CA LYS A 78 13.71 8.01 6.79
C LYS A 78 14.92 7.44 7.48
N SER A 79 15.97 7.17 6.70
CA SER A 79 17.24 6.65 7.21
C SER A 79 18.05 7.72 7.93
N HIS A 80 17.78 9.01 7.69
CA HIS A 80 18.52 10.12 8.32
C HIS A 80 18.23 10.27 9.82
N ASP A 81 16.96 10.19 10.21
CA ASP A 81 16.52 10.44 11.59
C ASP A 81 15.79 9.24 12.22
N GLY A 82 15.39 8.23 11.42
CA GLY A 82 14.62 7.10 11.90
C GLY A 82 13.20 7.48 12.35
N ASN A 83 12.67 8.63 11.94
CA ASN A 83 11.28 9.03 12.22
C ASN A 83 10.32 8.44 11.18
N VAL A 84 9.04 8.34 11.55
CA VAL A 84 7.97 7.86 10.66
C VAL A 84 7.41 9.05 9.88
N TYR A 85 7.39 8.94 8.56
CA TYR A 85 6.92 10.00 7.67
C TYR A 85 5.62 9.65 6.94
N ASP A 86 5.37 8.35 6.76
CA ASP A 86 4.11 7.86 6.21
C ASP A 86 3.76 6.55 6.91
N HIS A 87 2.47 6.33 7.16
CA HIS A 87 2.00 5.12 7.82
C HIS A 87 0.56 4.81 7.43
N PHE A 88 0.25 3.53 7.32
CA PHE A 88 -1.14 3.10 7.19
C PHE A 88 -1.37 1.80 7.94
N THR A 89 -2.59 1.63 8.41
CA THR A 89 -3.01 0.42 9.14
C THR A 89 -4.01 -0.34 8.29
N ILE A 90 -3.84 -1.66 8.22
CA ILE A 90 -4.81 -2.60 7.65
C ILE A 90 -5.43 -3.38 8.79
N SER A 91 -6.74 -3.25 8.97
CA SER A 91 -7.53 -3.97 9.96
C SER A 91 -8.61 -4.80 9.29
N ARG A 92 -8.42 -6.11 9.17
CA ARG A 92 -9.32 -7.02 8.42
C ARG A 92 -9.38 -8.39 9.08
N ASP A 93 -10.57 -8.95 9.22
CA ASP A 93 -10.72 -10.31 9.72
C ASP A 93 -10.58 -11.35 8.60
N TYR A 94 -10.36 -12.61 8.97
CA TYR A 94 -10.23 -13.71 7.99
C TYR A 94 -11.45 -13.80 7.05
N ARG A 95 -12.65 -13.46 7.53
CA ARG A 95 -13.88 -13.41 6.71
C ARG A 95 -13.81 -12.35 5.61
N ASP A 96 -13.15 -11.22 5.87
CA ASP A 96 -12.96 -10.14 4.90
C ASP A 96 -11.96 -10.53 3.80
N VAL A 97 -11.05 -11.45 4.10
CA VAL A 97 -10.11 -12.02 3.12
C VAL A 97 -10.82 -13.00 2.19
N LEU A 98 -11.78 -13.76 2.71
CA LEU A 98 -12.61 -14.70 1.94
C LEU A 98 -13.77 -14.03 1.20
N ALA A 99 -14.08 -12.77 1.53
CA ALA A 99 -15.15 -12.03 0.89
C ALA A 99 -14.85 -11.83 -0.60
N CYS A 100 -15.87 -11.97 -1.43
CA CYS A 100 -15.72 -11.72 -2.85
C CYS A 100 -15.37 -10.26 -3.13
N SER A 101 -14.37 -10.05 -3.97
CA SER A 101 -13.99 -8.75 -4.49
C SER A 101 -13.98 -8.75 -6.02
N ILE A 102 -13.72 -7.59 -6.61
CA ILE A 102 -13.54 -7.43 -8.06
C ILE A 102 -12.43 -8.39 -8.49
N ASP A 103 -12.77 -9.29 -9.43
CA ASP A 103 -11.91 -10.36 -9.94
C ASP A 103 -11.44 -11.43 -8.93
N ASN A 104 -11.89 -11.38 -7.67
CA ASN A 104 -11.51 -12.33 -6.63
C ASN A 104 -12.75 -12.92 -5.94
N CYS A 105 -13.49 -13.77 -6.67
CA CYS A 105 -14.64 -14.49 -6.13
C CYS A 105 -14.59 -15.97 -6.55
N PRO A 106 -14.49 -16.92 -5.60
CA PRO A 106 -14.49 -18.35 -5.91
C PRO A 106 -15.81 -18.78 -6.57
N ARG A 107 -15.75 -19.77 -7.46
CA ARG A 107 -16.97 -20.35 -8.06
C ARG A 107 -17.79 -21.05 -6.99
N THR A 108 -19.08 -20.78 -6.96
CA THR A 108 -20.05 -21.48 -6.12
C THR A 108 -20.79 -22.54 -6.94
N THR A 109 -21.23 -23.60 -6.26
CA THR A 109 -22.13 -24.61 -6.83
C THR A 109 -23.54 -24.40 -6.25
N LEU A 110 -24.57 -24.69 -7.04
CA LEU A 110 -25.97 -24.64 -6.60
C LEU A 110 -26.42 -25.92 -5.88
N ALA A 111 -25.53 -26.90 -5.71
CA ALA A 111 -25.81 -28.11 -4.95
C ALA A 111 -25.80 -27.81 -3.44
N SER A 112 -26.82 -28.32 -2.74
CA SER A 112 -27.02 -28.20 -1.28
C SER A 112 -26.91 -29.55 -0.59
#